data_AF-A0A846HRS0-F1
#
_entry.id   AF-A0A846HRS0-F1
#
_cell.length_a   1.000
_cell.length_b   1.000
_cell.length_c   1.000
_cell.angle_alpha   90.00
_cell.angle_beta   90.00
_cell.angle_gamma   90.00
#
_symmetry.space_group_name_H-M   'P 1'
#
loop_
_entity.id
_entity.type
_entity.pdbx_description
1 polymer ?
#
loop_
_entity_poly.entity_id
_entity_poly.type
_entity_poly.pdbx_seq_one_letter_code
_entity_poly.pdbx_strand_id
1 'polypeptide(L)'
;MAVFTRSWSLFRSALAVLGAEKGFILYPVLAGLGILIFSALILGGGAWLVLSHPELEQLLSQVDQPNQAGDAPWWAYAAGGLLLWLFLLITSFITNFFLTALVGGTLERLRGGNPTFGDGLALARQRAGVILGYSGIAATVGLLLSFLRGRDQQPGSGHW
;
A
#
# COMPACT_ATOMS: atom_id res chain seq x y z
N MET A 1 -1.42 -27.42 20.49
CA MET A 1 -2.52 -26.72 19.79
C MET A 1 -3.20 -25.59 20.60
N ALA A 2 -2.91 -25.40 21.90
CA ALA A 2 -3.61 -24.41 22.74
C ALA A 2 -3.30 -22.91 22.43
N VAL A 3 -2.17 -22.60 21.80
CA VAL A 3 -1.72 -21.22 21.55
C VAL A 3 -2.53 -20.54 20.44
N PHE A 4 -2.89 -21.30 19.40
CA PHE A 4 -3.78 -20.84 18.33
C PHE A 4 -5.18 -20.55 18.86
N THR A 5 -5.74 -21.40 19.72
CA THR A 5 -7.07 -21.19 20.30
C THR A 5 -7.13 -19.94 21.18
N ARG A 6 -6.07 -19.67 21.95
CA ARG A 6 -5.98 -18.46 22.81
C ARG A 6 -5.80 -17.19 22.00
N SER A 7 -4.99 -17.23 20.95
CA SER A 7 -4.80 -16.11 20.02
C SER A 7 -6.09 -15.84 19.22
N TRP A 8 -6.78 -16.90 18.81
CA TRP A 8 -8.06 -16.82 18.12
C TRP A 8 -9.18 -16.27 19.01
N SER A 9 -9.22 -16.66 20.30
CA SER A 9 -10.21 -16.11 21.24
C SER A 9 -9.99 -14.62 21.48
N LEU A 10 -8.74 -14.18 21.63
CA LEU A 10 -8.39 -12.76 21.78
C LEU A 10 -8.74 -11.96 20.52
N PHE A 11 -8.43 -12.48 19.33
CA PHE A 11 -8.80 -11.86 18.06
C PHE A 11 -10.32 -11.75 17.90
N ARG A 12 -11.07 -12.80 18.24
CA ARG A 12 -12.55 -12.78 18.22
C ARG A 12 -13.13 -11.81 19.23
N SER A 13 -12.55 -11.70 20.42
CA SER A 13 -12.96 -10.72 21.42
C SER A 13 -12.70 -9.28 20.93
N ALA A 14 -11.53 -9.02 20.34
CA ALA A 14 -11.22 -7.72 19.73
C ALA A 14 -12.16 -7.40 18.55
N LEU A 15 -12.45 -8.40 17.70
CA LEU A 15 -13.41 -8.29 16.60
C LEU A 15 -14.85 -8.06 17.08
N ALA A 16 -15.26 -8.71 18.17
CA ALA A 16 -16.59 -8.52 18.75
C ALA A 16 -16.75 -7.12 19.32
N VAL A 17 -15.70 -6.56 19.93
CA VAL A 17 -15.66 -5.17 20.41
C VAL A 17 -15.67 -4.17 19.25
N LEU A 18 -14.91 -4.40 18.18
CA LEU A 18 -14.97 -3.59 16.94
C LEU A 18 -16.34 -3.69 16.25
N GLY A 19 -16.93 -4.88 16.22
CA GLY A 19 -18.22 -5.17 15.59
C GLY A 19 -19.42 -4.55 16.31
N ALA A 20 -19.29 -4.28 17.61
CA ALA A 20 -20.30 -3.55 18.37
C ALA A 20 -20.41 -2.08 17.91
N GLU A 21 -19.34 -1.51 17.33
CA GLU A 21 -19.31 -0.15 16.83
C GLU A 21 -19.22 -0.11 15.29
N LYS A 22 -20.38 -0.27 14.63
CA LYS A 22 -20.53 -0.24 13.16
C LYS A 22 -19.87 0.97 12.48
N GLY A 23 -19.73 2.10 13.17
CA GLY A 23 -19.06 3.31 12.66
C GLY A 23 -17.56 3.15 12.44
N PHE A 24 -16.90 2.26 13.19
CA PHE A 24 -15.44 2.19 13.25
C PHE A 24 -14.81 1.26 12.21
N ILE A 25 -15.52 0.20 11.80
CA ILE A 25 -15.09 -0.76 10.77
C ILE A 25 -15.12 -0.15 9.36
N LEU A 26 -15.83 0.96 9.16
CA LEU A 26 -15.92 1.64 7.87
C LEU A 26 -14.55 2.19 7.41
N TYR A 27 -13.69 2.68 8.32
CA TYR A 27 -12.41 3.27 7.91
C TYR A 27 -11.43 2.23 7.30
N PRO A 28 -11.17 1.06 7.92
CA PRO A 28 -10.28 0.06 7.34
C PRO A 28 -10.83 -0.56 6.05
N VAL A 29 -12.15 -0.75 5.98
CA VAL A 29 -12.81 -1.30 4.77
C VAL A 29 -12.70 -0.33 3.61
N LEU A 30 -12.95 0.97 3.84
CA LEU A 30 -12.79 2.00 2.81
C LEU A 30 -11.33 2.17 2.39
N ALA A 31 -10.38 2.04 3.32
CA ALA A 31 -8.95 2.02 3.00
C ALA A 31 -8.61 0.82 2.09
N GLY A 32 -9.05 -0.38 2.46
CA GLY A 32 -8.83 -1.59 1.69
C GLY A 32 -9.45 -1.50 0.29
N LEU A 33 -10.70 -1.04 0.19
CA LEU A 33 -11.36 -0.80 -1.09
C LEU A 33 -10.63 0.26 -1.92
N GLY A 34 -10.20 1.36 -1.31
CA GLY A 34 -9.44 2.41 -1.99
C GLY A 34 -8.14 1.87 -2.59
N ILE A 35 -7.40 1.06 -1.84
CA ILE A 35 -6.17 0.41 -2.31
C ILE A 35 -6.48 -0.59 -3.43
N LEU A 36 -7.54 -1.40 -3.29
CA LEU A 36 -7.92 -2.38 -4.31
C LEU A 36 -8.32 -1.71 -5.62
N ILE A 37 -9.16 -0.67 -5.57
CA ILE A 37 -9.58 0.09 -6.75
C ILE A 37 -8.37 0.77 -7.39
N PHE A 38 -7.51 1.41 -6.58
CA PHE A 38 -6.30 2.05 -7.09
C PHE A 38 -5.35 1.05 -7.75
N SER A 39 -5.13 -0.10 -7.11
CA SER A 39 -4.29 -1.18 -7.64
C SER A 39 -4.88 -1.77 -8.92
N ALA A 40 -6.19 -2.01 -8.96
CA ALA A 40 -6.88 -2.51 -10.13
C ALA A 40 -6.81 -1.52 -11.30
N LEU A 41 -6.90 -0.21 -11.02
CA LEU A 41 -6.78 0.83 -12.05
C LEU A 41 -5.36 0.92 -12.60
N ILE A 42 -4.34 0.87 -11.73
CA ILE A 42 -2.93 0.89 -12.14
C ILE A 42 -2.56 -0.37 -12.92
N LEU A 43 -2.87 -1.56 -12.38
CA LEU A 43 -2.52 -2.84 -13.00
C LEU A 43 -3.36 -3.10 -14.25
N GLY A 44 -4.66 -2.88 -14.18
CA GLY A 44 -5.57 -3.06 -15.31
C GLY A 44 -5.32 -2.03 -16.41
N GLY A 45 -5.13 -0.75 -16.06
CA GLY A 45 -4.77 0.30 -17.00
C GLY A 45 -3.39 0.09 -17.60
N GLY A 46 -2.40 -0.33 -16.80
CA GLY A 46 -1.07 -0.69 -17.27
C GLY A 46 -1.07 -1.88 -18.22
N ALA A 47 -1.78 -2.95 -17.88
CA ALA A 47 -1.94 -4.12 -18.74
C ALA A 47 -2.65 -3.76 -20.06
N TRP A 48 -3.74 -2.99 -19.99
CA TRP A 48 -4.43 -2.49 -21.18
C TRP A 48 -3.50 -1.69 -22.09
N LEU A 49 -2.71 -0.79 -21.52
CA LEU A 49 -1.82 0.10 -22.24
C LEU A 49 -0.65 -0.66 -22.90
N VAL A 50 -0.14 -1.72 -22.26
CA VAL A 50 0.85 -2.64 -22.88
C VAL A 50 0.24 -3.43 -24.02
N LEU A 51 -0.98 -3.96 -23.83
CA LEU A 51 -1.67 -4.73 -24.88
C LEU A 51 -2.06 -3.87 -26.10
N SER A 52 -2.35 -2.58 -25.90
CA SER A 52 -2.69 -1.67 -27.00
C SER A 52 -1.48 -1.10 -27.75
N HIS A 53 -0.27 -1.18 -27.16
CA HIS A 53 0.96 -0.61 -27.70
C HIS A 53 2.08 -1.65 -27.74
N PRO A 54 2.29 -2.36 -28.87
CA PRO A 54 3.31 -3.40 -29.00
C PRO A 54 4.74 -2.87 -28.78
N GLU A 55 4.98 -1.57 -29.02
CA GLU A 55 6.26 -0.92 -28.68
C GLU A 55 6.60 -0.99 -27.18
N LEU A 56 5.59 -0.98 -26.30
CA LEU A 56 5.81 -1.02 -24.85
C LEU A 56 6.17 -2.44 -24.39
N GLU A 57 5.58 -3.46 -24.99
CA GLU A 57 5.95 -4.86 -24.72
C GLU A 57 7.43 -5.12 -25.06
N GLN A 58 7.88 -4.58 -26.21
CA GLN A 58 9.27 -4.66 -26.61
C GLN A 58 10.22 -3.89 -25.67
N LEU A 59 9.81 -2.73 -25.15
CA LEU A 59 10.60 -1.97 -24.17
C LEU A 59 10.64 -2.62 -22.79
N LEU A 60 9.51 -3.17 -22.32
CA LEU A 60 9.44 -3.81 -21.01
C LEU A 60 10.27 -5.10 -20.96
N SER A 61 10.26 -5.89 -22.04
CA SER A 61 11.10 -7.09 -22.16
C SER A 61 12.60 -6.76 -22.14
N GLN A 62 13.02 -5.60 -22.67
CA GLN A 62 14.41 -5.11 -22.55
C GLN A 62 14.76 -4.68 -21.12
N VAL A 63 13.82 -4.06 -20.39
CA VAL A 63 14.01 -3.67 -18.99
C VAL A 63 14.13 -4.90 -18.08
N ASP A 64 13.40 -5.98 -18.37
CA ASP A 64 13.40 -7.22 -17.59
C ASP A 64 14.69 -8.05 -17.78
N GLN A 65 15.39 -7.89 -18.93
CA GLN A 65 16.64 -8.59 -19.23
C GLN A 65 17.83 -7.61 -19.41
N PRO A 66 18.31 -6.98 -18.32
CA PRO A 66 19.34 -5.93 -18.38
C PRO A 66 20.72 -6.42 -18.84
N ASN A 67 20.96 -7.74 -18.89
CA ASN A 67 22.28 -8.32 -19.19
C ASN A 67 22.54 -8.52 -20.70
N GLN A 68 21.53 -8.37 -21.56
CA GLN A 68 21.74 -8.29 -23.02
C GLN A 68 21.93 -6.82 -23.41
N ALA A 69 23.14 -6.31 -23.11
CA ALA A 69 23.73 -5.08 -23.65
C ALA A 69 22.78 -3.88 -23.90
N GLY A 70 22.29 -3.24 -22.83
CA GLY A 70 22.11 -1.77 -22.80
C GLY A 70 21.10 -1.10 -23.75
N ASP A 71 20.21 -1.84 -24.41
CA ASP A 71 19.30 -1.26 -25.42
C ASP A 71 18.13 -0.46 -24.83
N ALA A 72 17.74 -0.73 -23.58
CA ALA A 72 16.71 0.06 -22.92
C ALA A 72 17.26 1.44 -22.53
N PRO A 73 16.65 2.54 -23.02
CA PRO A 73 17.13 3.87 -22.70
C PRO A 73 16.97 4.16 -21.20
N TRP A 74 17.90 4.94 -20.62
CA TRP A 74 17.92 5.25 -19.18
C TRP A 74 16.60 5.80 -18.64
N TRP A 75 15.83 6.52 -19.48
CA TRP A 75 14.53 7.06 -19.10
C TRP A 75 13.49 5.97 -18.87
N ALA A 76 13.61 4.79 -19.49
CA ALA A 76 12.69 3.67 -19.27
C ALA A 76 12.85 3.10 -17.86
N TYR A 77 14.10 2.91 -17.40
CA TYR A 77 14.39 2.54 -16.01
C TYR A 77 13.94 3.63 -15.03
N ALA A 78 14.17 4.91 -15.35
CA ALA A 78 13.70 6.01 -14.52
C ALA A 78 12.17 6.08 -14.45
N ALA A 79 11.47 5.86 -15.55
CA ALA A 79 10.01 5.85 -15.62
C ALA A 79 9.41 4.68 -14.82
N GLY A 80 9.98 3.47 -14.94
CA GLY A 80 9.56 2.32 -14.14
C GLY A 80 9.78 2.54 -12.64
N GLY A 81 10.95 3.07 -12.25
CA GLY A 81 11.25 3.42 -10.86
C GLY A 81 10.32 4.51 -10.31
N LEU A 82 10.05 5.55 -11.10
CA LEU A 82 9.14 6.63 -10.72
C LEU A 82 7.69 6.13 -10.59
N LEU A 83 7.24 5.25 -11.48
CA LEU A 83 5.91 4.63 -11.42
C LEU A 83 5.76 3.79 -10.14
N LEU A 84 6.75 2.95 -9.82
CA LEU A 84 6.77 2.18 -8.58
C LEU A 84 6.78 3.09 -7.35
N TRP A 85 7.55 4.18 -7.39
CA TRP A 85 7.58 5.15 -6.30
C TRP A 85 6.24 5.84 -6.10
N LEU A 86 5.58 6.30 -7.18
CA LEU A 86 4.25 6.90 -7.14
C LEU A 86 3.21 5.92 -6.60
N PHE A 87 3.27 4.66 -7.05
CA PHE A 87 2.39 3.61 -6.58
C PHE A 87 2.53 3.40 -5.06
N LEU A 88 3.78 3.31 -4.56
CA LEU A 88 4.06 3.19 -3.13
C LEU A 88 3.63 4.44 -2.35
N LEU A 89 3.86 5.63 -2.90
CA LEU A 89 3.48 6.91 -2.32
C LEU A 89 1.97 7.00 -2.11
N ILE A 90 1.19 6.72 -3.17
CA ILE A 90 -0.27 6.81 -3.13
C ILE A 90 -0.85 5.73 -2.23
N THR A 91 -0.37 4.49 -2.33
CA THR A 91 -0.85 3.38 -1.48
C THR A 91 -0.58 3.68 -0.01
N SER A 92 0.64 4.13 0.32
CA SER A 92 1.02 4.53 1.68
C SER A 92 0.19 5.72 2.18
N PHE A 93 -0.06 6.70 1.31
CA PHE A 93 -0.89 7.85 1.63
C PHE A 93 -2.32 7.43 1.98
N ILE A 94 -2.95 6.59 1.15
CA ILE A 94 -4.30 6.06 1.40
C ILE A 94 -4.31 5.32 2.76
N THR A 95 -3.38 4.41 3.00
CA THR A 95 -3.31 3.67 4.26
C THR A 95 -3.18 4.60 5.46
N ASN A 96 -2.22 5.53 5.43
CA ASN A 96 -1.95 6.44 6.54
C ASN A 96 -3.10 7.44 6.76
N PHE A 97 -3.78 7.86 5.69
CA PHE A 97 -4.92 8.76 5.76
C PHE A 97 -6.10 8.13 6.51
N PHE A 98 -6.49 6.92 6.12
CA PHE A 98 -7.58 6.21 6.80
C PHE A 98 -7.18 5.74 8.20
N LEU A 99 -5.90 5.39 8.41
CA LEU A 99 -5.38 5.09 9.75
C LEU A 99 -5.47 6.33 10.65
N THR A 100 -5.16 7.51 10.15
CA THR A 100 -5.30 8.76 10.91
C THR A 100 -6.75 9.07 11.21
N ALA A 101 -7.68 8.81 10.28
CA ALA A 101 -9.11 8.96 10.50
C ALA A 101 -9.63 8.01 11.60
N LEU A 102 -9.17 6.76 11.58
CA LEU A 102 -9.45 5.72 12.59
C LEU A 102 -8.91 6.13 13.97
N VAL A 103 -7.66 6.58 14.04
CA VAL A 103 -7.07 7.03 15.30
C VAL A 103 -7.77 8.30 15.82
N GLY A 104 -8.17 9.20 14.92
CA GLY A 104 -8.95 10.39 15.27
C GLY A 104 -10.28 10.06 15.94
N GLY A 105 -11.10 9.23 15.29
CA GLY A 105 -12.40 8.85 15.85
C GLY A 105 -12.29 8.05 17.16
N THR A 106 -11.24 7.23 17.32
CA THR A 106 -11.07 6.42 18.52
C THR A 106 -10.69 7.29 19.70
N LEU A 107 -9.78 8.25 19.50
CA LEU A 107 -9.40 9.20 20.54
C LEU A 107 -10.59 10.06 20.98
N GLU A 108 -11.48 10.46 20.07
CA GLU A 108 -12.69 11.21 20.40
C GLU A 108 -13.70 10.35 21.20
N ARG A 109 -13.85 9.07 20.84
CA ARG A 109 -14.66 8.10 21.60
C ARG A 109 -14.13 7.86 23.01
N LEU A 110 -12.81 7.69 23.15
CA LEU A 110 -12.14 7.49 24.45
C LEU A 110 -12.29 8.68 25.39
N ARG A 111 -12.50 9.89 24.85
CA ARG A 111 -12.78 11.10 25.61
C ARG A 111 -14.25 11.22 26.05
N GLY A 112 -15.08 10.22 25.76
CA GLY A 112 -16.51 10.21 26.07
C GLY A 112 -17.41 10.92 25.04
N GLY A 113 -16.86 11.26 23.87
CA GLY A 113 -17.62 11.87 22.77
C GLY A 113 -18.42 10.86 21.95
N ASN A 114 -19.29 11.37 21.08
CA ASN A 114 -20.04 10.59 20.07
C ASN A 114 -19.51 10.88 18.66
N PRO A 115 -18.36 10.31 18.26
CA PRO A 115 -17.77 10.58 16.96
C PRO A 115 -18.65 10.07 15.82
N THR A 116 -18.83 10.90 14.80
CA THR A 116 -19.45 10.52 13.53
C THR A 116 -18.35 10.15 12.52
N PHE A 117 -18.69 9.35 11.51
CA PHE A 117 -17.78 8.98 10.43
C PHE A 117 -17.09 10.21 9.77
N GLY A 118 -17.84 11.31 9.62
CA GLY A 118 -17.37 12.56 9.06
C GLY A 118 -16.29 13.28 9.89
N ASP A 119 -16.30 13.13 11.22
CA ASP A 119 -15.38 13.85 12.10
C ASP A 119 -13.95 13.30 11.97
N GLY A 120 -13.81 11.97 11.92
CA GLY A 120 -12.52 11.31 11.65
C GLY A 120 -11.98 11.66 10.26
N LEU A 121 -12.85 11.74 9.26
CA LEU A 121 -12.46 12.10 7.89
C LEU A 121 -12.04 13.58 7.77
N ALA A 122 -12.75 14.48 8.47
CA ALA A 122 -12.42 15.90 8.54
C ALA A 122 -11.06 16.12 9.21
N LEU A 123 -10.79 15.43 10.33
CA LEU A 123 -9.51 15.49 11.01
C LEU A 123 -8.37 14.99 10.12
N ALA A 124 -8.56 13.85 9.43
CA ALA A 124 -7.58 13.33 8.49
C ALA A 124 -7.32 14.31 7.33
N ARG A 125 -8.38 14.95 6.80
CA ARG A 125 -8.27 15.96 5.74
C ARG A 125 -7.50 17.20 6.18
N GLN A 126 -7.67 17.66 7.41
CA GLN A 126 -6.88 18.77 7.97
C GLN A 126 -5.38 18.42 8.08
N ARG A 127 -5.05 17.14 8.26
CA ARG A 127 -3.68 16.64 8.39
C ARG A 127 -3.12 16.06 7.10
N ALA A 128 -3.84 16.16 5.97
CA ALA A 128 -3.47 15.54 4.71
C ALA A 128 -2.05 15.92 4.25
N GLY A 129 -1.64 17.19 4.45
CA GLY A 129 -0.27 17.64 4.12
C GLY A 129 0.83 16.95 4.93
N VAL A 130 0.61 16.74 6.23
CA VAL A 130 1.57 16.01 7.09
C VAL A 130 1.60 14.52 6.73
N ILE A 131 0.43 13.95 6.43
CA ILE A 131 0.30 12.54 6.02
C ILE A 131 1.01 12.31 4.68
N LEU A 132 0.93 13.26 3.74
CA LEU A 132 1.71 13.23 2.49
C LEU A 132 3.21 13.23 2.76
N GLY A 133 3.69 14.08 3.68
CA GLY A 133 5.10 14.11 4.08
C GLY A 133 5.59 12.78 4.64
N TYR A 134 4.84 12.18 5.56
CA TYR A 134 5.18 10.87 6.12
C TYR A 134 5.11 9.75 5.06
N SER A 135 4.14 9.81 4.16
CA SER A 135 4.01 8.85 3.07
C SER A 135 5.13 8.96 2.04
N GLY A 136 5.66 10.17 1.84
CA GLY A 136 6.89 10.40 1.07
C GLY A 136 8.07 9.62 1.64
N ILE A 137 8.27 9.71 2.96
CA ILE A 137 9.32 8.95 3.65
C ILE A 137 9.07 7.44 3.50
N ALA A 138 7.84 6.98 3.76
CA ALA A 138 7.47 5.57 3.61
C ALA A 138 7.72 5.05 2.18
N ALA A 139 7.44 5.86 1.15
CA ALA A 139 7.70 5.51 -0.24
C ALA A 139 9.20 5.39 -0.54
N THR A 140 10.03 6.30 0.00
CA THR A 140 11.49 6.19 -0.14
C THR A 140 12.05 4.95 0.54
N VAL A 141 11.59 4.62 1.75
CA VAL A 141 11.98 3.39 2.46
C VAL A 141 11.47 2.16 1.71
N GLY A 142 10.25 2.20 1.17
CA GLY A 142 9.67 1.15 0.35
C GLY A 142 10.52 0.83 -0.88
N LEU A 143 10.96 1.86 -1.61
CA LEU A 143 11.92 1.69 -2.71
C LEU A 143 13.23 1.08 -2.22
N LEU A 144 13.78 1.57 -1.12
CA LEU A 144 15.04 1.09 -0.55
C LEU A 144 14.98 -0.41 -0.22
N LEU A 145 13.87 -0.85 0.39
CA LEU A 145 13.62 -2.25 0.70
C LEU A 145 13.40 -3.09 -0.57
N SER A 146 12.73 -2.56 -1.59
CA SER A 146 12.58 -3.25 -2.88
C SER A 146 13.94 -3.49 -3.55
N PHE A 147 14.86 -2.52 -3.49
CA PHE A 147 16.23 -2.69 -3.99
C PHE A 147 17.05 -3.71 -3.19
N LEU A 148 16.84 -3.78 -1.87
CA LEU A 148 17.48 -4.78 -1.02
C LEU A 148 16.94 -6.19 -1.27
N ARG A 149 15.62 -6.33 -1.44
CA ARG A 149 14.95 -7.62 -1.66
C ARG A 149 15.34 -8.28 -2.98
N GLY A 150 15.72 -7.50 -3.99
CA GLY A 150 16.26 -8.02 -5.25
C GLY A 150 17.60 -8.76 -5.12
N ARG A 151 18.28 -8.70 -3.96
CA ARG A 151 19.60 -9.31 -3.73
C ARG A 151 19.53 -10.68 -3.05
N ASP A 152 18.40 -11.01 -2.41
CA ASP A 152 18.23 -12.26 -1.64
C ASP A 152 17.70 -13.43 -2.48
N GLN A 153 17.40 -13.23 -3.77
CA GLN A 153 16.96 -14.28 -4.70
C GLN A 153 18.13 -15.00 -5.41
N GLN A 154 19.28 -15.16 -4.76
CA GLN A 154 20.24 -16.19 -5.20
C GLN A 154 19.77 -17.53 -4.61
N PRO A 155 19.28 -18.48 -5.43
CA PRO A 155 18.99 -19.82 -4.95
C PRO A 155 20.32 -20.43 -4.49
N GLY A 156 20.42 -20.69 -3.20
CA GLY A 156 21.54 -21.44 -2.64
C GLY A 156 21.65 -22.77 -3.38
N SER A 157 22.72 -22.92 -4.15
CA SER A 157 23.19 -24.17 -4.72
C SER A 157 23.64 -25.09 -3.58
N GLY A 158 22.65 -25.71 -2.92
CA GLY A 158 22.87 -26.78 -1.96
C GLY A 158 23.03 -28.10 -2.68
N HIS A 159 24.28 -28.43 -3.03
CA HIS A 159 24.68 -29.80 -3.32
C HIS A 159 24.58 -30.60 -2.02
N TRP A 160 23.79 -31.67 -2.02
CA TRP A 160 24.01 -32.88 -1.22
C TRP A 160 23.66 -34.09 -2.10
#